data_AF-A0A6Q2YGB0-F1
#
_entry.id   AF-A0A6Q2YGB0-F1
#
_cell.length_a   1.000
_cell.length_b   1.000
_cell.length_c   1.000
_cell.angle_alpha   90.00
_cell.angle_beta   90.00
_cell.angle_gamma   90.00
#
_symmetry.space_group_name_H-M   'P 1'
#
loop_
_entity.id
_entity.type
_entity.pdbx_description
1 polymer ?
#
loop_
_entity_poly.entity_id
_entity_poly.type
_entity_poly.pdbx_seq_one_letter_code
_entity_poly.pdbx_strand_id
1 'polypeptide(L)'
;MFFAHCVREHVKLPFMAFSLCWLFFHHVAYYHIIYDTPLVTSDTLFEGFEKMGKKHNKEQVPPAESSNKKSSAGKQKPKAPLSSSPTHGAHKTLEEAFNALNVSELKQQLARSQTLFPDNPSVWVKDLAGYLNHHLNAPETEPTLSSYAHDYPYCLAGKELKTVVKALIGRCSDSLQDFFDHCVYTMLRELDKPIGDPLHGYRVCIQAILQDRPRIATQNLPEYLELLRSVQNRPVKCLTIMWSLGQSGFYDLSQGLRVWLGIMLPVLGVKALSSYAIAYLERLLLLHANLTKGFGIMGPKEFFPLLDFAYMPKNALSPSLQEQLRGLYPRLKVLAFGAKPETTLHTYLPSFLSRATPNCPDDMKRELLSSMVECVSVDQQSLGVWRQLYTKHLPQSRYTHSLTHTHTHNFTQNTCRIQSFKVTNEELKDSANSVHLQECNTLCHMKMSSGGFPWAKLLMALLVFTACFITHDIRSHGSFTDSITAKYLHSSGVTGVSQQAWSKVILYSQQGFSWLETNAPYYYSEGARVLGPAMEHAWVRTKEAVVYISQLTAQLLAWIGRNTPLLIEWVRDAHGGDTSWKTLYMWMEESVVR
;
A
#
# COMPACT_ATOMS: atom_id res chain seq x y z
N MET A 1 68.61 -21.08 25.76
CA MET A 1 68.76 -19.87 24.90
C MET A 1 68.19 -20.05 23.48
N PHE A 2 67.28 -21.00 23.21
CA PHE A 2 66.69 -21.19 21.86
C PHE A 2 65.17 -20.99 21.78
N PHE A 3 64.47 -20.88 22.91
CA PHE A 3 63.01 -20.66 22.96
C PHE A 3 62.59 -19.17 22.92
N ALA A 4 63.52 -18.25 23.19
CA ALA A 4 63.25 -16.80 23.21
C ALA A 4 63.35 -16.12 21.84
N HIS A 5 63.81 -16.82 20.79
CA HIS A 5 63.93 -16.28 19.43
C HIS A 5 62.67 -16.52 18.57
N CYS A 6 61.87 -17.55 18.89
CA CYS A 6 60.69 -17.93 18.09
C CYS A 6 59.47 -17.01 18.31
N VAL A 7 59.43 -16.25 19.42
CA VAL A 7 58.30 -15.37 19.77
C VAL A 7 58.43 -13.96 19.15
N ARG A 8 59.56 -13.62 18.52
CA ARG A 8 59.88 -12.23 18.12
C ARG A 8 59.49 -11.83 16.70
N GLU A 9 59.09 -12.75 15.82
CA GLU A 9 58.75 -12.42 14.42
C GLU A 9 57.26 -12.49 14.04
N HIS A 10 56.40 -13.17 14.80
CA HIS A 10 55.01 -13.43 14.37
C HIS A 10 53.94 -12.40 14.77
N VAL A 11 54.27 -11.31 15.47
CA VAL A 11 53.28 -10.33 16.00
C VAL A 11 53.17 -9.05 15.14
N LYS A 12 53.80 -8.98 13.97
CA LYS A 12 53.74 -7.81 13.06
C LYS A 12 52.82 -7.93 11.84
N LEU A 13 52.05 -9.02 11.69
CA LEU A 13 51.20 -9.24 10.51
C LEU A 13 49.66 -9.32 10.65
N PRO A 14 48.99 -9.21 11.82
CA PRO A 14 47.52 -9.30 11.86
C PRO A 14 46.78 -7.98 11.62
N PHE A 15 47.44 -6.81 11.70
CA PHE A 15 46.74 -5.51 11.71
C PHE A 15 46.36 -4.96 10.31
N MET A 16 47.14 -5.25 9.26
CA MET A 16 46.74 -4.92 7.88
C MET A 16 45.80 -5.96 7.26
N ALA A 17 45.92 -7.24 7.64
CA ALA A 17 45.02 -8.29 7.20
C ALA A 17 43.58 -8.09 7.72
N PHE A 18 43.41 -7.67 8.98
CA PHE A 18 42.08 -7.34 9.51
C PHE A 18 41.44 -6.13 8.85
N SER A 19 42.22 -5.09 8.50
CA SER A 19 41.68 -3.88 7.85
C SER A 19 41.19 -4.15 6.42
N LEU A 20 41.90 -4.98 5.65
CA LEU A 20 41.47 -5.39 4.30
C LEU A 20 40.32 -6.41 4.34
N CYS A 21 40.30 -7.34 5.30
CA CYS A 21 39.20 -8.29 5.43
C CYS A 21 37.89 -7.60 5.87
N TRP A 22 37.97 -6.57 6.72
CA TRP A 22 36.80 -5.77 7.12
C TRP A 22 36.23 -4.95 5.95
N LEU A 23 37.10 -4.39 5.09
CA LEU A 23 36.66 -3.71 3.86
C LEU A 23 36.06 -4.68 2.82
N PHE A 24 36.54 -5.93 2.74
CA PHE A 24 35.96 -6.93 1.84
C PHE A 24 34.58 -7.42 2.34
N PHE A 25 34.43 -7.67 3.65
CA PHE A 25 33.14 -8.05 4.24
C PHE A 25 32.09 -6.94 4.13
N HIS A 26 32.48 -5.66 4.28
CA HIS A 26 31.55 -4.54 4.21
C HIS A 26 31.09 -4.20 2.76
N HIS A 27 31.79 -4.70 1.74
CA HIS A 27 31.45 -4.48 0.33
C HIS A 27 30.66 -5.65 -0.30
N VAL A 28 30.70 -6.85 0.29
CA VAL A 28 29.86 -8.00 -0.10
C VAL A 28 28.51 -7.99 0.61
N ALA A 29 28.44 -7.46 1.84
CA ALA A 29 27.19 -7.34 2.61
C ALA A 29 26.20 -6.26 2.09
N TYR A 30 26.59 -5.44 1.10
CA TYR A 30 25.76 -4.34 0.58
C TYR A 30 25.08 -4.65 -0.76
N TYR A 31 25.22 -5.88 -1.30
CA TYR A 31 24.66 -6.26 -2.61
C TYR A 31 23.76 -7.51 -2.60
N HIS A 32 23.35 -7.99 -1.42
CA HIS A 32 22.47 -9.17 -1.30
C HIS A 32 21.31 -9.01 -0.30
N ILE A 33 20.65 -7.84 -0.33
CA ILE A 33 19.31 -7.65 0.28
C ILE A 33 18.36 -7.06 -0.77
N ILE A 34 18.05 -7.86 -1.79
CA ILE A 34 16.79 -7.75 -2.53
C ILE A 34 16.30 -9.19 -2.81
N TYR A 35 15.02 -9.44 -2.57
CA TYR A 35 14.28 -10.71 -2.75
C TYR A 35 14.63 -11.89 -1.83
N ASP A 36 13.84 -12.01 -0.75
CA ASP A 36 13.03 -13.19 -0.43
C ASP A 36 12.03 -12.77 0.69
N THR A 37 10.77 -13.20 0.73
CA THR A 37 10.20 -14.49 0.32
C THR A 37 8.80 -14.38 -0.32
N PRO A 38 8.43 -15.28 -1.25
CA PRO A 38 7.05 -15.49 -1.66
C PRO A 38 6.25 -16.28 -0.61
N LEU A 39 4.93 -16.05 -0.57
CA LEU A 39 3.99 -16.78 0.28
C LEU A 39 3.79 -18.23 -0.20
N VAL A 40 3.66 -19.15 0.76
CA VAL A 40 3.17 -20.51 0.48
C VAL A 40 1.68 -20.43 0.11
N THR A 41 1.37 -20.47 -1.18
CA THR A 41 0.01 -20.71 -1.66
C THR A 41 -0.21 -22.21 -1.85
N SER A 42 -1.00 -22.80 -0.96
CA SER A 42 -1.61 -24.12 -1.16
C SER A 42 -2.60 -24.09 -2.32
N ASP A 43 -2.75 -25.22 -3.01
CA ASP A 43 -3.56 -25.35 -4.22
C ASP A 43 -5.04 -24.96 -4.08
N THR A 44 -5.52 -24.26 -5.11
CA THR A 44 -6.88 -24.29 -5.68
C THR A 44 -8.11 -24.35 -4.73
N LEU A 45 -8.47 -23.20 -4.14
CA LEU A 45 -9.74 -23.02 -3.42
C LEU A 45 -10.97 -22.69 -4.33
N PHE A 46 -10.82 -22.71 -5.66
CA PHE A 46 -11.87 -22.28 -6.60
C PHE A 46 -12.75 -23.42 -7.17
N GLU A 47 -12.25 -24.66 -7.27
CA GLU A 47 -13.06 -25.80 -7.78
C GLU A 47 -14.03 -26.40 -6.73
N GLY A 48 -13.92 -25.99 -5.46
CA GLY A 48 -14.79 -26.48 -4.38
C GLY A 48 -16.19 -25.86 -4.33
N PHE A 49 -16.38 -24.67 -4.90
CA PHE A 49 -17.61 -23.89 -4.67
C PHE A 49 -18.83 -24.34 -5.48
N GLU A 50 -18.67 -24.95 -6.66
CA GLU A 50 -19.81 -25.46 -7.44
C GLU A 50 -20.41 -26.77 -6.89
N LYS A 51 -19.69 -27.51 -6.04
CA LYS A 51 -20.12 -28.82 -5.52
C LYS A 51 -20.59 -28.84 -4.07
N MET A 52 -20.50 -27.74 -3.32
CA MET A 52 -20.98 -27.66 -1.93
C MET A 52 -22.46 -27.26 -1.77
N GLY A 53 -23.20 -27.06 -2.87
CA GLY A 53 -24.64 -26.72 -2.83
C GLY A 53 -25.60 -27.90 -2.61
N LYS A 54 -25.12 -29.15 -2.50
CA LYS A 54 -25.98 -30.34 -2.35
C LYS A 54 -25.35 -31.41 -1.43
N LYS A 55 -26.11 -31.82 -0.40
CA LYS A 55 -25.74 -32.69 0.74
C LYS A 55 -24.84 -31.93 1.76
N HIS A 56 -24.97 -32.09 3.07
CA HIS A 56 -25.68 -33.11 3.86
C HIS A 56 -26.19 -32.47 5.18
N ASN A 57 -27.43 -32.74 5.60
CA ASN A 57 -27.88 -32.43 6.96
C ASN A 57 -28.32 -33.73 7.63
N LYS A 58 -27.51 -34.26 8.56
CA LYS A 58 -27.81 -35.50 9.29
C LYS A 58 -26.90 -35.71 10.50
N GLU A 59 -27.39 -35.37 11.69
CA GLU A 59 -26.96 -35.96 12.97
C GLU A 59 -28.18 -35.89 13.92
N GLN A 60 -28.99 -36.95 13.96
CA GLN A 60 -28.92 -38.11 14.89
C GLN A 60 -29.31 -37.80 16.35
N VAL A 61 -30.57 -38.13 16.69
CA VAL A 61 -30.95 -38.81 17.95
C VAL A 61 -32.10 -39.80 17.61
N PRO A 62 -32.14 -41.05 18.12
CA PRO A 62 -33.16 -42.07 17.79
C PRO A 62 -34.19 -42.29 18.93
N PRO A 63 -35.06 -43.33 18.92
CA PRO A 63 -36.21 -43.48 18.03
C PRO A 63 -37.55 -43.84 18.76
N ALA A 64 -38.70 -43.68 18.10
CA ALA A 64 -39.96 -44.36 18.48
C ALA A 64 -40.89 -44.52 17.25
N GLU A 65 -41.82 -45.48 17.33
CA GLU A 65 -42.50 -46.12 16.19
C GLU A 65 -43.79 -45.41 15.72
N SER A 66 -44.12 -45.52 14.42
CA SER A 66 -45.32 -46.27 13.98
C SER A 66 -45.48 -46.33 12.44
N SER A 67 -46.17 -47.38 12.01
CA SER A 67 -46.23 -47.99 10.67
C SER A 67 -47.10 -47.31 9.58
N ASN A 68 -46.90 -47.77 8.33
CA ASN A 68 -47.87 -47.84 7.21
C ASN A 68 -48.18 -46.52 6.43
N LYS A 69 -48.42 -46.51 5.10
CA LYS A 69 -48.76 -47.56 4.11
C LYS A 69 -48.35 -47.16 2.65
N LYS A 70 -48.38 -48.15 1.74
CA LYS A 70 -48.16 -48.09 0.25
C LYS A 70 -48.96 -46.95 -0.43
N SER A 71 -48.68 -46.45 -1.64
CA SER A 71 -47.99 -46.98 -2.84
C SER A 71 -47.48 -45.80 -3.72
N SER A 72 -46.90 -45.91 -4.93
CA SER A 72 -46.66 -47.02 -5.89
C SER A 72 -45.34 -46.78 -6.67
N ALA A 73 -45.20 -47.31 -7.90
CA ALA A 73 -44.09 -46.99 -8.81
C ALA A 73 -44.59 -46.75 -10.26
N GLY A 74 -44.17 -45.63 -10.86
CA GLY A 74 -44.45 -45.30 -12.27
C GLY A 74 -43.27 -44.57 -12.91
N LYS A 75 -42.65 -45.19 -13.93
CA LYS A 75 -41.55 -44.59 -14.70
C LYS A 75 -42.08 -43.41 -15.53
N GLN A 76 -41.51 -42.21 -15.38
CA GLN A 76 -41.64 -41.14 -16.38
C GLN A 76 -40.29 -40.52 -16.71
N LYS A 77 -40.11 -40.20 -18.00
CA LYS A 77 -38.92 -39.59 -18.59
C LYS A 77 -38.73 -38.14 -18.08
N PRO A 78 -37.50 -37.59 -18.11
CA PRO A 78 -37.29 -36.18 -17.83
C PRO A 78 -38.08 -35.31 -18.82
N LYS A 79 -38.87 -34.36 -18.32
CA LYS A 79 -39.41 -33.27 -19.15
C LYS A 79 -38.28 -32.29 -19.46
N ALA A 80 -38.17 -31.88 -20.72
CA ALA A 80 -37.31 -30.78 -21.12
C ALA A 80 -37.75 -29.46 -20.43
N PRO A 81 -36.83 -28.51 -20.18
CA PRO A 81 -37.20 -27.18 -19.71
C PRO A 81 -38.09 -26.48 -20.75
N LEU A 82 -39.05 -25.68 -20.29
CA LEU A 82 -39.94 -24.94 -21.18
C LEU A 82 -39.15 -23.92 -22.00
N SER A 83 -39.29 -24.00 -23.32
CA SER A 83 -38.81 -22.99 -24.25
C SER A 83 -39.54 -21.67 -24.03
N SER A 84 -38.81 -20.62 -23.68
CA SER A 84 -39.27 -19.26 -23.97
C SER A 84 -39.38 -19.09 -25.48
N SER A 85 -40.55 -18.67 -25.95
CA SER A 85 -40.77 -18.30 -27.35
C SER A 85 -39.87 -17.11 -27.72
N PRO A 86 -39.12 -17.17 -28.84
CA PRO A 86 -38.27 -16.04 -29.24
C PRO A 86 -39.14 -14.86 -29.69
N THR A 87 -38.87 -13.69 -29.12
CA THR A 87 -39.33 -12.41 -29.69
C THR A 87 -38.65 -12.22 -31.06
N HIS A 88 -39.45 -12.13 -32.12
CA HIS A 88 -38.95 -11.84 -33.46
C HIS A 88 -38.20 -10.50 -33.45
N GLY A 89 -36.88 -10.54 -33.70
CA GLY A 89 -36.03 -9.34 -33.78
C GLY A 89 -34.90 -9.25 -32.73
N ALA A 90 -34.79 -10.18 -31.78
CA ALA A 90 -33.66 -10.22 -30.86
C ALA A 90 -32.40 -10.85 -31.52
N HIS A 91 -31.29 -10.11 -31.54
CA HIS A 91 -29.96 -10.60 -31.92
C HIS A 91 -29.38 -11.50 -30.81
N LYS A 92 -28.46 -12.42 -31.13
CA LYS A 92 -27.86 -13.31 -30.12
C LYS A 92 -26.84 -12.59 -29.26
N THR A 93 -26.10 -11.66 -29.86
CA THR A 93 -25.11 -10.81 -29.18
C THR A 93 -25.27 -9.35 -29.58
N LEU A 94 -24.68 -8.45 -28.80
CA LEU A 94 -24.77 -7.01 -29.09
C LEU A 94 -23.93 -6.63 -30.32
N GLU A 95 -22.83 -7.34 -30.57
CA GLU A 95 -21.99 -7.19 -31.76
C GLU A 95 -22.77 -7.52 -33.04
N GLU A 96 -23.59 -8.57 -33.05
CA GLU A 96 -24.50 -8.88 -34.16
C GLU A 96 -25.48 -7.72 -34.42
N ALA A 97 -26.03 -7.12 -33.37
CA ALA A 97 -26.95 -5.99 -33.49
C ALA A 97 -26.28 -4.72 -34.04
N PHE A 98 -25.06 -4.42 -33.59
CA PHE A 98 -24.27 -3.31 -34.17
C PHE A 98 -23.90 -3.53 -35.63
N ASN A 99 -23.58 -4.77 -36.03
CA ASN A 99 -23.27 -5.13 -37.42
C ASN A 99 -24.51 -5.06 -38.34
N ALA A 100 -25.70 -5.31 -37.80
CA ALA A 100 -26.97 -5.22 -38.53
C ALA A 100 -27.57 -3.80 -38.59
N LEU A 101 -27.02 -2.84 -37.84
CA LEU A 101 -27.59 -1.50 -37.68
C LEU A 101 -27.49 -0.66 -38.97
N ASN A 102 -28.64 -0.25 -39.52
CA ASN A 102 -28.69 0.57 -40.73
C ASN A 102 -28.44 2.06 -40.44
N VAL A 103 -27.18 2.48 -40.46
CA VAL A 103 -26.80 3.89 -40.23
C VAL A 103 -27.38 4.85 -41.29
N SER A 104 -27.70 4.37 -42.50
CA SER A 104 -28.35 5.20 -43.53
C SER A 104 -29.82 5.49 -43.22
N GLU A 105 -30.54 4.51 -42.66
CA GLU A 105 -31.90 4.69 -42.16
C GLU A 105 -31.92 5.64 -40.96
N LEU A 106 -31.01 5.46 -40.00
CA LEU A 106 -30.87 6.38 -38.86
C LEU A 106 -30.68 7.83 -39.32
N LYS A 107 -29.83 8.07 -40.33
CA LYS A 107 -29.66 9.41 -40.92
C LYS A 107 -30.96 9.95 -41.53
N GLN A 108 -31.73 9.11 -42.22
CA GLN A 108 -33.02 9.50 -42.81
C GLN A 108 -34.06 9.83 -41.74
N GLN A 109 -34.16 9.00 -40.68
CA GLN A 109 -35.08 9.25 -39.57
C GLN A 109 -34.72 10.53 -38.82
N LEU A 110 -33.44 10.74 -38.49
CA LEU A 110 -32.98 11.97 -37.85
C LEU A 110 -33.24 13.20 -38.73
N ALA A 111 -32.95 13.14 -40.04
CA ALA A 111 -33.24 14.25 -40.96
C ALA A 111 -34.75 14.57 -41.01
N ARG A 112 -35.62 13.56 -40.95
CA ARG A 112 -37.07 13.75 -40.86
C ARG A 112 -37.47 14.43 -39.55
N SER A 113 -36.96 14.00 -38.41
CA SER A 113 -37.24 14.62 -37.11
C SER A 113 -36.71 16.06 -37.03
N GLN A 114 -35.55 16.34 -37.61
CA GLN A 114 -35.01 17.71 -37.72
C GLN A 114 -35.86 18.60 -38.64
N THR A 115 -36.49 18.03 -39.69
CA THR A 115 -37.39 18.78 -40.58
C THR A 115 -38.75 19.06 -39.93
N LEU A 116 -39.28 18.11 -39.14
CA LEU A 116 -40.56 18.26 -38.44
C LEU A 116 -40.46 19.12 -37.17
N PHE A 117 -39.30 19.13 -36.52
CA PHE A 117 -39.08 19.82 -35.24
C PHE A 117 -37.78 20.64 -35.25
N PRO A 118 -37.64 21.67 -36.12
CA PRO A 118 -36.38 22.38 -36.35
C PRO A 118 -35.83 23.13 -35.13
N ASP A 119 -36.70 23.54 -34.19
CA ASP A 119 -36.33 24.29 -32.98
C ASP A 119 -36.39 23.42 -31.71
N ASN A 120 -36.42 22.09 -31.82
CA ASN A 120 -36.51 21.19 -30.66
C ASN A 120 -35.39 20.13 -30.63
N PRO A 121 -34.16 20.50 -30.24
CA PRO A 121 -33.02 19.58 -30.17
C PRO A 121 -33.23 18.37 -29.26
N SER A 122 -34.11 18.51 -28.25
CA SER A 122 -34.49 17.44 -27.32
C SER A 122 -35.18 16.27 -28.02
N VAL A 123 -36.00 16.54 -29.04
CA VAL A 123 -36.68 15.49 -29.82
C VAL A 123 -35.65 14.67 -30.60
N TRP A 124 -34.70 15.31 -31.28
CA TRP A 124 -33.75 14.60 -32.15
C TRP A 124 -32.87 13.60 -31.38
N VAL A 125 -32.43 13.97 -30.18
CA VAL A 125 -31.61 13.09 -29.34
C VAL A 125 -32.43 11.98 -28.70
N LYS A 126 -33.71 12.23 -28.38
CA LYS A 126 -34.65 11.19 -27.93
C LYS A 126 -34.96 10.19 -29.05
N ASP A 127 -35.15 10.65 -30.27
CA ASP A 127 -35.32 9.79 -31.45
C ASP A 127 -34.07 8.96 -31.74
N LEU A 128 -32.86 9.54 -31.59
CA LEU A 128 -31.61 8.79 -31.65
C LEU A 128 -31.58 7.66 -30.61
N ALA A 129 -31.89 7.97 -29.34
CA ALA A 129 -31.90 6.97 -28.27
C ALA A 129 -32.97 5.88 -28.52
N GLY A 130 -34.16 6.27 -28.96
CA GLY A 130 -35.25 5.36 -29.31
C GLY A 130 -34.88 4.41 -30.45
N TYR A 131 -34.32 4.92 -31.55
CA TYR A 131 -33.84 4.11 -32.67
C TYR A 131 -32.76 3.14 -32.21
N LEU A 132 -31.71 3.64 -31.53
CA LEU A 132 -30.63 2.78 -31.04
C LEU A 132 -31.15 1.71 -30.07
N ASN A 133 -32.10 2.03 -29.20
CA ASN A 133 -32.62 1.06 -28.25
C ASN A 133 -33.56 0.02 -28.89
N HIS A 134 -34.26 0.38 -29.96
CA HIS A 134 -35.09 -0.54 -30.74
C HIS A 134 -34.23 -1.52 -31.56
N HIS A 135 -33.19 -1.03 -32.22
CA HIS A 135 -32.35 -1.83 -33.11
C HIS A 135 -31.20 -2.57 -32.41
N LEU A 136 -30.68 -2.08 -31.28
CA LEU A 136 -29.71 -2.79 -30.45
C LEU A 136 -30.39 -3.78 -29.49
N ASN A 137 -31.31 -4.59 -30.01
CA ASN A 137 -32.06 -5.58 -29.24
C ASN A 137 -31.25 -6.88 -29.10
N ALA A 138 -30.50 -7.02 -28.01
CA ALA A 138 -29.72 -8.21 -27.66
C ALA A 138 -29.81 -8.48 -26.14
N PRO A 139 -29.67 -9.74 -25.67
CA PRO A 139 -29.74 -10.08 -24.25
C PRO A 139 -28.85 -9.17 -23.38
N GLU A 140 -29.39 -8.69 -22.26
CA GLU A 140 -28.62 -7.87 -21.33
C GLU A 140 -27.72 -8.77 -20.47
N THR A 141 -26.41 -8.75 -20.75
CA THR A 141 -25.41 -9.13 -19.75
C THR A 141 -25.39 -8.04 -18.67
N GLU A 142 -25.41 -8.45 -17.40
CA GLU A 142 -25.40 -7.48 -16.28
C GLU A 142 -24.22 -6.50 -16.42
N PRO A 143 -24.39 -5.22 -16.04
CA PRO A 143 -23.33 -4.21 -16.13
C PRO A 143 -22.26 -4.38 -15.04
N THR A 144 -21.65 -5.56 -14.96
CA THR A 144 -20.47 -5.84 -14.13
C THR A 144 -19.25 -5.18 -14.76
N LEU A 145 -18.67 -4.21 -14.04
CA LEU A 145 -17.51 -3.42 -14.46
C LEU A 145 -16.29 -4.26 -14.89
N SER A 146 -16.19 -5.49 -14.38
CA SER A 146 -15.11 -6.44 -14.66
C SER A 146 -15.25 -7.19 -15.99
N SER A 147 -16.46 -7.29 -16.56
CA SER A 147 -16.71 -8.17 -17.71
C SER A 147 -16.40 -7.54 -19.07
N TYR A 148 -16.32 -6.20 -19.13
CA TYR A 148 -16.18 -5.46 -20.40
C TYR A 148 -15.26 -4.23 -20.28
N ALA A 149 -14.77 -3.76 -21.43
CA ALA A 149 -14.02 -2.51 -21.55
C ALA A 149 -14.80 -1.28 -21.02
N HIS A 150 -14.10 -0.20 -20.68
CA HIS A 150 -14.72 0.96 -20.00
C HIS A 150 -15.61 1.78 -20.94
N ASP A 151 -15.39 1.63 -22.24
CA ASP A 151 -16.09 2.24 -23.36
C ASP A 151 -17.16 1.30 -23.97
N TYR A 152 -17.37 0.10 -23.43
CA TYR A 152 -18.45 -0.81 -23.84
C TYR A 152 -19.80 -0.37 -23.27
N PRO A 153 -20.91 -0.37 -24.05
CA PRO A 153 -21.03 -0.90 -25.41
C PRO A 153 -20.66 0.06 -26.55
N TYR A 154 -20.42 1.36 -26.29
CA TYR A 154 -20.16 2.33 -27.37
C TYR A 154 -18.89 2.05 -28.20
N CYS A 155 -17.95 1.28 -27.66
CA CYS A 155 -16.77 0.80 -28.38
C CYS A 155 -17.14 0.03 -29.67
N LEU A 156 -18.23 -0.76 -29.64
CA LEU A 156 -18.75 -1.53 -30.77
C LEU A 156 -19.30 -0.66 -31.92
N ALA A 157 -19.64 0.60 -31.66
CA ALA A 157 -20.18 1.49 -32.68
C ALA A 157 -19.13 1.77 -33.79
N GLY A 158 -19.49 1.48 -35.04
CA GLY A 158 -18.65 1.79 -36.20
C GLY A 158 -18.37 3.29 -36.36
N LYS A 159 -17.31 3.63 -37.10
CA LYS A 159 -16.85 5.02 -37.31
C LYS A 159 -17.94 5.94 -37.85
N GLU A 160 -18.79 5.42 -38.75
CA GLU A 160 -19.91 6.18 -39.31
C GLU A 160 -20.95 6.54 -38.24
N LEU A 161 -21.40 5.57 -37.44
CA LEU A 161 -22.35 5.80 -36.35
C LEU A 161 -21.77 6.79 -35.32
N LYS A 162 -20.52 6.60 -34.89
CA LYS A 162 -19.82 7.53 -33.98
C LYS A 162 -19.81 8.96 -34.54
N THR A 163 -19.61 9.12 -35.86
CA THR A 163 -19.65 10.42 -36.53
C THR A 163 -21.05 11.04 -36.52
N VAL A 164 -22.10 10.27 -36.82
CA VAL A 164 -23.50 10.74 -36.78
C VAL A 164 -23.90 11.17 -35.36
N VAL A 165 -23.63 10.32 -34.37
CA VAL A 165 -23.93 10.58 -32.95
C VAL A 165 -23.21 11.84 -32.45
N LYS A 166 -21.90 11.95 -32.69
CA LYS A 166 -21.11 13.13 -32.29
C LYS A 166 -21.58 14.42 -32.99
N ALA A 167 -21.92 14.35 -34.27
CA ALA A 167 -22.44 15.49 -35.01
C ALA A 167 -23.82 15.95 -34.50
N LEU A 168 -24.67 15.05 -34.01
CA LEU A 168 -25.95 15.41 -33.39
C LEU A 168 -25.76 16.00 -31.99
N ILE A 169 -25.03 15.30 -31.11
CA ILE A 169 -24.72 15.75 -29.73
C ILE A 169 -24.03 17.12 -29.72
N GLY A 170 -23.17 17.38 -30.71
CA GLY A 170 -22.52 18.69 -30.90
C GLY A 170 -23.49 19.85 -31.13
N ARG A 171 -24.61 19.61 -31.84
CA ARG A 171 -25.66 20.61 -32.12
C ARG A 171 -26.67 20.79 -30.99
N CYS A 172 -26.85 19.77 -30.13
CA CYS A 172 -27.88 19.76 -29.09
C CYS A 172 -27.35 20.20 -27.71
N SER A 173 -26.31 21.06 -27.65
CA SER A 173 -25.56 21.36 -26.42
C SER A 173 -26.42 21.68 -25.21
N ASP A 174 -27.45 22.50 -25.43
CA ASP A 174 -28.22 23.13 -24.36
C ASP A 174 -29.30 22.18 -23.82
N SER A 175 -29.64 21.12 -24.57
CA SER A 175 -30.57 20.05 -24.18
C SER A 175 -29.87 18.77 -23.72
N LEU A 176 -28.53 18.74 -23.63
CA LEU A 176 -27.82 17.50 -23.27
C LEU A 176 -27.99 17.08 -21.81
N GLN A 177 -28.22 18.02 -20.89
CA GLN A 177 -28.51 17.67 -19.49
C GLN A 177 -29.85 16.95 -19.42
N ASP A 178 -30.93 17.57 -19.90
CA ASP A 178 -32.27 16.96 -19.98
C ASP A 178 -32.27 15.61 -20.73
N PHE A 179 -31.41 15.46 -21.74
CA PHE A 179 -31.29 14.21 -22.49
C PHE A 179 -30.55 13.12 -21.71
N PHE A 180 -29.46 13.46 -21.02
CA PHE A 180 -28.78 12.54 -20.10
C PHE A 180 -29.74 12.08 -19.00
N ASP A 181 -30.43 13.02 -18.36
CA ASP A 181 -31.42 12.77 -17.34
C ASP A 181 -32.54 11.86 -17.89
N HIS A 182 -33.07 12.18 -19.08
CA HIS A 182 -34.06 11.36 -19.78
C HIS A 182 -33.56 9.92 -20.03
N CYS A 183 -32.31 9.70 -20.45
CA CYS A 183 -31.76 8.36 -20.61
C CYS A 183 -31.75 7.60 -19.27
N VAL A 184 -31.29 8.23 -18.18
CA VAL A 184 -31.25 7.58 -16.86
C VAL A 184 -32.65 7.26 -16.34
N TYR A 185 -33.56 8.24 -16.32
CA TYR A 185 -34.94 8.02 -15.84
C TYR A 185 -35.70 7.01 -16.69
N THR A 186 -35.48 7.00 -18.01
CA THR A 186 -36.11 6.02 -18.90
C THR A 186 -35.59 4.61 -18.61
N MET A 187 -34.28 4.39 -18.55
CA MET A 187 -33.72 3.08 -18.14
C MET A 187 -34.30 2.60 -16.80
N LEU A 188 -34.41 3.49 -15.80
CA LEU A 188 -34.97 3.15 -14.50
C LEU A 188 -36.47 2.80 -14.56
N ARG A 189 -37.23 3.36 -15.50
CA ARG A 189 -38.65 3.01 -15.72
C ARG A 189 -38.79 1.70 -16.48
N GLU A 190 -37.98 1.48 -17.51
CA GLU A 190 -38.01 0.24 -18.30
C GLU A 190 -37.62 -0.99 -17.44
N LEU A 191 -36.74 -0.82 -16.44
CA LEU A 191 -36.42 -1.84 -15.43
C LEU A 191 -37.59 -2.25 -14.51
N ASP A 192 -38.76 -1.59 -14.56
CA ASP A 192 -39.96 -2.05 -13.86
C ASP A 192 -40.81 -3.03 -14.70
N LYS A 193 -40.51 -3.19 -16.00
CA LYS A 193 -41.23 -4.14 -16.86
C LYS A 193 -40.82 -5.58 -16.52
N PRO A 194 -41.77 -6.53 -16.44
CA PRO A 194 -41.47 -7.94 -16.12
C PRO A 194 -40.72 -8.67 -17.24
N ILE A 195 -40.85 -8.17 -18.48
CA ILE A 195 -39.99 -8.50 -19.62
C ILE A 195 -39.28 -7.19 -19.92
N GLY A 196 -38.08 -7.01 -19.36
CA GLY A 196 -37.28 -5.81 -19.59
C GLY A 196 -36.78 -5.77 -21.03
N ASP A 197 -37.07 -4.69 -21.74
CA ASP A 197 -36.46 -4.42 -23.05
C ASP A 197 -34.96 -4.08 -22.83
N PRO A 198 -34.04 -4.55 -23.68
CA PRO A 198 -32.62 -4.22 -23.54
C PRO A 198 -32.37 -2.71 -23.56
N LEU A 199 -31.44 -2.23 -22.73
CA LEU A 199 -31.21 -0.80 -22.49
C LEU A 199 -30.02 -0.22 -23.27
N HIS A 200 -29.52 -0.97 -24.26
CA HIS A 200 -28.25 -0.71 -24.94
C HIS A 200 -28.22 0.64 -25.66
N GLY A 201 -29.33 1.11 -26.21
CA GLY A 201 -29.40 2.41 -26.88
C GLY A 201 -29.18 3.59 -25.94
N TYR A 202 -29.82 3.56 -24.76
CA TYR A 202 -29.61 4.57 -23.72
C TYR A 202 -28.19 4.52 -23.15
N ARG A 203 -27.63 3.32 -22.96
CA ARG A 203 -26.23 3.12 -22.53
C ARG A 203 -25.24 3.74 -23.53
N VAL A 204 -25.43 3.52 -24.83
CA VAL A 204 -24.65 4.13 -25.92
C VAL A 204 -24.74 5.66 -25.88
N CYS A 205 -25.94 6.23 -25.76
CA CYS A 205 -26.13 7.67 -25.71
C CYS A 205 -25.41 8.30 -24.49
N ILE A 206 -25.53 7.69 -23.31
CA ILE A 206 -24.85 8.13 -22.09
C ILE A 206 -23.32 8.16 -22.27
N GLN A 207 -22.73 7.10 -22.83
CA GLN A 207 -21.28 7.06 -23.09
C GLN A 207 -20.85 8.11 -24.12
N ALA A 208 -21.62 8.29 -25.20
CA ALA A 208 -21.31 9.28 -26.22
C ALA A 208 -21.38 10.73 -25.69
N ILE A 209 -22.33 11.05 -24.80
CA ILE A 209 -22.41 12.36 -24.13
C ILE A 209 -21.19 12.56 -23.23
N LEU A 210 -20.92 11.61 -22.34
CA LEU A 210 -19.93 11.77 -21.27
C LEU A 210 -18.48 11.61 -21.75
N GLN A 211 -18.25 11.04 -22.93
CA GLN A 211 -16.95 11.04 -23.60
C GLN A 211 -16.46 12.46 -23.95
N ASP A 212 -17.35 13.31 -24.51
CA ASP A 212 -17.01 14.68 -24.88
C ASP A 212 -17.35 15.72 -23.79
N ARG A 213 -18.36 15.46 -22.94
CA ARG A 213 -18.85 16.38 -21.90
C ARG A 213 -19.08 15.69 -20.55
N PRO A 214 -18.04 15.15 -19.88
CA PRO A 214 -18.17 14.38 -18.64
C PRO A 214 -18.79 15.15 -17.46
N ARG A 215 -18.75 16.50 -17.48
CA ARG A 215 -19.34 17.34 -16.42
C ARG A 215 -20.85 17.20 -16.26
N ILE A 216 -21.57 16.76 -17.29
CA ILE A 216 -23.04 16.57 -17.28
C ILE A 216 -23.46 15.63 -16.14
N ALA A 217 -22.75 14.50 -15.94
CA ALA A 217 -23.00 13.57 -14.84
C ALA A 217 -22.76 14.16 -13.43
N THR A 218 -22.18 15.37 -13.33
CA THR A 218 -21.82 15.99 -12.04
C THR A 218 -22.61 17.24 -11.71
N GLN A 219 -23.48 17.74 -12.59
CA GLN A 219 -24.23 18.98 -12.35
C GLN A 219 -25.23 18.80 -11.19
N ASN A 220 -26.03 17.74 -11.24
CA ASN A 220 -27.14 17.49 -10.31
C ASN A 220 -26.89 16.29 -9.38
N LEU A 221 -25.65 16.12 -8.90
CA LEU A 221 -25.27 15.00 -8.00
C LEU A 221 -26.21 14.80 -6.78
N PRO A 222 -26.70 15.85 -6.09
CA PRO A 222 -27.62 15.67 -4.96
C PRO A 222 -28.95 15.00 -5.35
N GLU A 223 -29.55 15.41 -6.48
CA GLU A 223 -30.80 14.86 -7.00
C GLU A 223 -30.64 13.38 -7.37
N TYR A 224 -29.50 13.03 -7.97
CA TYR A 224 -29.15 11.64 -8.26
C TYR A 224 -28.90 10.79 -7.00
N LEU A 225 -28.35 11.38 -5.94
CA LEU A 225 -28.20 10.69 -4.65
C LEU A 225 -29.55 10.44 -3.97
N GLU A 226 -30.48 11.39 -4.05
CA GLU A 226 -31.86 11.23 -3.56
C GLU A 226 -32.62 10.18 -4.38
N LEU A 227 -32.49 10.21 -5.71
CA LEU A 227 -33.03 9.17 -6.60
C LEU A 227 -32.49 7.79 -6.22
N LEU A 228 -31.17 7.64 -6.05
CA LEU A 228 -30.56 6.37 -5.65
C LEU A 228 -31.08 5.88 -4.30
N ARG A 229 -31.22 6.79 -3.31
CA ARG A 229 -31.80 6.46 -2.00
C ARG A 229 -33.25 5.99 -2.10
N SER A 230 -34.06 6.61 -2.97
CA SER A 230 -35.47 6.21 -3.15
C SER A 230 -35.64 4.79 -3.74
N VAL A 231 -34.63 4.29 -4.47
CA VAL A 231 -34.61 2.94 -5.05
C VAL A 231 -33.60 1.99 -4.39
N GLN A 232 -33.11 2.31 -3.17
CA GLN A 232 -32.03 1.56 -2.50
C GLN A 232 -32.35 0.07 -2.26
N ASN A 233 -33.63 -0.29 -2.16
CA ASN A 233 -34.11 -1.66 -2.06
C ASN A 233 -34.14 -2.44 -3.39
N ARG A 234 -33.79 -1.80 -4.52
CA ARG A 234 -33.72 -2.41 -5.86
C ARG A 234 -32.30 -2.28 -6.42
N PRO A 235 -31.39 -3.24 -6.13
CA PRO A 235 -29.97 -3.14 -6.47
C PRO A 235 -29.70 -2.83 -7.95
N VAL A 236 -30.40 -3.48 -8.88
CA VAL A 236 -30.22 -3.26 -10.34
C VAL A 236 -30.47 -1.79 -10.75
N LYS A 237 -31.45 -1.12 -10.13
CA LYS A 237 -31.70 0.31 -10.36
C LYS A 237 -30.57 1.17 -9.80
N CYS A 238 -30.11 0.89 -8.59
CA CYS A 238 -28.96 1.59 -7.99
C CYS A 238 -27.69 1.44 -8.84
N LEU A 239 -27.38 0.21 -9.27
CA LEU A 239 -26.24 -0.10 -10.15
C LEU A 239 -26.36 0.62 -11.49
N THR A 240 -27.58 0.76 -12.03
CA THR A 240 -27.83 1.54 -13.26
C THR A 240 -27.55 3.04 -13.08
N ILE A 241 -27.92 3.64 -11.94
CA ILE A 241 -27.58 5.04 -11.61
C ILE A 241 -26.05 5.19 -11.45
N MET A 242 -25.43 4.32 -10.65
CA MET A 242 -23.98 4.31 -10.40
C MET A 242 -23.19 4.15 -11.70
N TRP A 243 -23.62 3.24 -12.59
CA TRP A 243 -23.02 3.02 -13.90
C TRP A 243 -23.16 4.23 -14.83
N SER A 244 -24.35 4.84 -14.87
CA SER A 244 -24.63 5.97 -15.77
C SER A 244 -23.78 7.20 -15.44
N LEU A 245 -23.72 7.55 -14.16
CA LEU A 245 -22.92 8.69 -13.69
C LEU A 245 -21.42 8.36 -13.77
N GLY A 246 -21.04 7.11 -13.47
CA GLY A 246 -19.67 6.63 -13.48
C GLY A 246 -18.96 6.73 -14.83
N GLN A 247 -19.68 6.72 -15.97
CA GLN A 247 -19.05 6.86 -17.29
C GLN A 247 -18.22 8.14 -17.44
N SER A 248 -18.58 9.22 -16.73
CA SER A 248 -17.82 10.47 -16.71
C SER A 248 -16.38 10.30 -16.19
N GLY A 249 -16.16 9.37 -15.26
CA GLY A 249 -14.87 9.12 -14.65
C GLY A 249 -13.84 8.50 -15.58
N PHE A 250 -14.27 7.79 -16.63
CA PHE A 250 -13.33 7.19 -17.57
C PHE A 250 -12.64 8.22 -18.49
N TYR A 251 -13.23 9.41 -18.63
CA TYR A 251 -12.68 10.50 -19.45
C TYR A 251 -12.11 11.66 -18.61
N ASP A 252 -12.63 11.87 -17.39
CA ASP A 252 -12.20 12.93 -16.48
C ASP A 252 -12.15 12.42 -15.03
N LEU A 253 -10.92 12.25 -14.49
CA LEU A 253 -10.67 11.86 -13.10
C LEU A 253 -11.41 12.76 -12.10
N SER A 254 -11.48 14.07 -12.36
CA SER A 254 -12.13 15.03 -11.47
C SER A 254 -13.63 14.75 -11.36
N GLN A 255 -14.29 14.43 -12.48
CA GLN A 255 -15.70 14.06 -12.48
C GLN A 255 -15.90 12.67 -11.85
N GLY A 256 -15.03 11.71 -12.20
CA GLY A 256 -15.08 10.35 -11.64
C GLY A 256 -14.99 10.31 -10.13
N LEU A 257 -14.11 11.13 -9.53
CA LEU A 257 -13.99 11.28 -8.08
C LEU A 257 -15.21 11.97 -7.46
N ARG A 258 -15.78 12.99 -8.12
CA ARG A 258 -17.04 13.64 -7.64
C ARG A 258 -18.22 12.66 -7.63
N VAL A 259 -18.38 11.86 -8.70
CA VAL A 259 -19.41 10.81 -8.73
C VAL A 259 -19.15 9.77 -7.65
N TRP A 260 -17.90 9.31 -7.49
CA TRP A 260 -17.59 8.30 -6.48
C TRP A 260 -17.87 8.80 -5.05
N LEU A 261 -17.39 10.00 -4.70
CA LEU A 261 -17.60 10.62 -3.39
C LEU A 261 -19.07 11.01 -3.14
N GLY A 262 -19.78 11.48 -4.17
CA GLY A 262 -21.16 11.96 -4.07
C GLY A 262 -22.22 10.86 -4.13
N ILE A 263 -21.97 9.76 -4.84
CA ILE A 263 -22.95 8.70 -5.13
C ILE A 263 -22.56 7.36 -4.52
N MET A 264 -21.30 6.93 -4.70
CA MET A 264 -20.90 5.56 -4.37
C MET A 264 -20.45 5.42 -2.90
N LEU A 265 -19.68 6.37 -2.38
CA LEU A 265 -19.24 6.40 -0.98
C LEU A 265 -20.43 6.41 0.02
N PRO A 266 -21.51 7.20 -0.17
CA PRO A 266 -22.68 7.16 0.72
C PRO A 266 -23.39 5.81 0.81
N VAL A 267 -23.18 4.91 -0.16
CA VAL A 267 -23.74 3.55 -0.17
C VAL A 267 -22.69 2.44 -0.13
N LEU A 268 -21.44 2.77 0.21
CA LEU A 268 -20.34 1.81 0.30
C LEU A 268 -20.61 0.71 1.35
N GLY A 269 -21.39 1.03 2.40
CA GLY A 269 -21.86 0.06 3.39
C GLY A 269 -23.07 -0.80 2.97
N VAL A 270 -23.64 -0.60 1.79
CA VAL A 270 -24.76 -1.41 1.28
C VAL A 270 -24.18 -2.64 0.59
N LYS A 271 -24.33 -3.83 1.19
CA LYS A 271 -23.72 -5.09 0.71
C LYS A 271 -23.97 -5.39 -0.78
N ALA A 272 -25.14 -5.04 -1.31
CA ALA A 272 -25.49 -5.27 -2.71
C ALA A 272 -24.82 -4.29 -3.70
N LEU A 273 -24.23 -3.19 -3.23
CA LEU A 273 -23.65 -2.11 -4.04
C LEU A 273 -22.14 -1.94 -3.79
N SER A 274 -21.65 -2.36 -2.63
CA SER A 274 -20.26 -2.19 -2.17
C SER A 274 -19.21 -2.74 -3.15
N SER A 275 -19.45 -3.92 -3.72
CA SER A 275 -18.58 -4.54 -4.72
C SER A 275 -18.40 -3.66 -5.96
N TYR A 276 -19.51 -3.12 -6.49
CA TYR A 276 -19.48 -2.20 -7.63
C TYR A 276 -18.74 -0.90 -7.29
N ALA A 277 -19.01 -0.33 -6.11
CA ALA A 277 -18.38 0.92 -5.67
C ALA A 277 -16.84 0.81 -5.58
N ILE A 278 -16.32 -0.34 -5.13
CA ILE A 278 -14.88 -0.59 -5.01
C ILE A 278 -14.25 -0.92 -6.37
N ALA A 279 -14.88 -1.79 -7.16
CA ALA A 279 -14.41 -2.12 -8.51
C ALA A 279 -14.38 -0.88 -9.44
N TYR A 280 -15.33 0.04 -9.28
CA TYR A 280 -15.31 1.32 -9.99
C TYR A 280 -14.10 2.18 -9.59
N LEU A 281 -13.83 2.30 -8.28
CA LEU A 281 -12.72 3.10 -7.78
C LEU A 281 -11.38 2.53 -8.25
N GLU A 282 -11.21 1.21 -8.16
CA GLU A 282 -10.03 0.50 -8.67
C GLU A 282 -9.80 0.84 -10.15
N ARG A 283 -10.84 0.69 -10.98
CA ARG A 283 -10.78 1.00 -12.41
C ARG A 283 -10.49 2.47 -12.71
N LEU A 284 -11.12 3.39 -11.96
CA LEU A 284 -10.91 4.84 -12.08
C LEU A 284 -9.45 5.19 -11.80
N LEU A 285 -8.88 4.67 -10.70
CA LEU A 285 -7.50 4.92 -10.33
C LEU A 285 -6.53 4.23 -11.31
N LEU A 286 -6.80 3.00 -11.75
CA LEU A 286 -5.99 2.29 -12.73
C LEU A 286 -5.86 3.08 -14.04
N LEU A 287 -6.97 3.59 -14.56
CA LEU A 287 -7.02 4.33 -15.82
C LEU A 287 -6.31 5.70 -15.72
N HIS A 288 -6.45 6.39 -14.58
CA HIS A 288 -5.81 7.68 -14.34
C HIS A 288 -4.56 7.55 -13.48
N ALA A 289 -3.44 7.15 -14.10
CA ALA A 289 -2.13 7.10 -13.44
C ALA A 289 -1.72 8.47 -12.85
N ASN A 290 -1.96 9.56 -13.59
CA ASN A 290 -1.70 10.92 -13.11
C ASN A 290 -2.85 11.46 -12.26
N LEU A 291 -2.66 11.43 -10.93
CA LEU A 291 -3.66 11.83 -9.93
C LEU A 291 -3.85 13.35 -9.79
N THR A 292 -3.01 14.19 -10.43
CA THR A 292 -3.01 15.65 -10.20
C THR A 292 -4.36 16.33 -10.47
N LYS A 293 -5.13 15.85 -11.45
CA LYS A 293 -6.49 16.34 -11.76
C LYS A 293 -7.50 16.07 -10.64
N GLY A 294 -7.23 15.12 -9.75
CA GLY A 294 -8.09 14.78 -8.62
C GLY A 294 -7.79 15.56 -7.34
N PHE A 295 -6.72 16.35 -7.31
CA PHE A 295 -6.29 17.08 -6.11
C PHE A 295 -7.30 18.15 -5.68
N GLY A 296 -7.53 18.26 -4.37
CA GLY A 296 -8.48 19.21 -3.78
C GLY A 296 -9.96 18.81 -3.90
N ILE A 297 -10.28 17.64 -4.48
CA ILE A 297 -11.65 17.13 -4.58
C ILE A 297 -12.03 16.32 -3.33
N MET A 298 -11.07 15.64 -2.71
CA MET A 298 -11.26 14.82 -1.52
C MET A 298 -10.75 15.55 -0.27
N GLY A 299 -11.65 16.11 0.53
CA GLY A 299 -11.31 16.75 1.80
C GLY A 299 -11.16 15.73 2.95
N PRO A 300 -10.83 16.20 4.16
CA PRO A 300 -10.80 15.35 5.36
C PRO A 300 -12.13 14.63 5.60
N LYS A 301 -13.26 15.33 5.41
CA LYS A 301 -14.62 14.80 5.64
C LYS A 301 -14.91 13.56 4.78
N GLU A 302 -14.43 13.56 3.54
CA GLU A 302 -14.59 12.46 2.58
C GLU A 302 -13.54 11.37 2.77
N PHE A 303 -12.31 11.75 3.12
CA PHE A 303 -11.18 10.84 3.27
C PHE A 303 -11.27 9.94 4.52
N PHE A 304 -11.64 10.49 5.68
CA PHE A 304 -11.63 9.74 6.93
C PHE A 304 -12.62 8.55 7.00
N PRO A 305 -13.83 8.61 6.43
CA PRO A 305 -14.67 7.43 6.25
C PRO A 305 -13.98 6.29 5.48
N LEU A 306 -13.08 6.60 4.55
CA LEU A 306 -12.36 5.59 3.76
C LEU A 306 -11.31 4.86 4.60
N LEU A 307 -10.58 5.59 5.44
CA LEU A 307 -9.70 5.01 6.45
C LEU A 307 -10.50 4.09 7.39
N ASP A 308 -11.64 4.57 7.88
CA ASP A 308 -12.49 3.79 8.78
C ASP A 308 -13.00 2.50 8.09
N PHE A 309 -13.45 2.55 6.82
CA PHE A 309 -13.82 1.36 6.04
C PHE A 309 -12.64 0.41 5.73
N ALA A 310 -11.44 0.94 5.44
CA ALA A 310 -10.28 0.13 5.07
C ALA A 310 -9.64 -0.60 6.27
N TYR A 311 -9.72 -0.04 7.48
CA TYR A 311 -8.95 -0.53 8.63
C TYR A 311 -9.77 -0.86 9.88
N MET A 312 -11.00 -0.35 10.08
CA MET A 312 -11.79 -0.72 11.26
C MET A 312 -12.48 -2.08 11.06
N PRO A 313 -12.48 -2.96 12.09
CA PRO A 313 -13.07 -4.28 11.99
C PRO A 313 -14.59 -4.19 12.19
N LYS A 314 -15.32 -5.23 11.74
CA LYS A 314 -16.80 -5.32 11.88
C LYS A 314 -17.57 -4.14 11.23
N ASN A 315 -16.98 -3.50 10.22
CA ASN A 315 -17.72 -2.56 9.37
C ASN A 315 -18.61 -3.33 8.35
N ALA A 316 -19.33 -2.61 7.49
CA ALA A 316 -20.32 -3.19 6.60
C ALA A 316 -19.76 -3.87 5.32
N LEU A 317 -18.45 -3.75 5.06
CA LEU A 317 -17.78 -4.44 3.95
C LEU A 317 -17.44 -5.90 4.32
N SER A 318 -17.35 -6.77 3.31
CA SER A 318 -16.72 -8.08 3.50
C SER A 318 -15.20 -7.94 3.65
N PRO A 319 -14.51 -8.88 4.32
CA PRO A 319 -13.05 -8.84 4.46
C PRO A 319 -12.31 -8.71 3.12
N SER A 320 -12.79 -9.37 2.07
CA SER A 320 -12.24 -9.27 0.71
C SER A 320 -12.33 -7.85 0.11
N LEU A 321 -13.48 -7.19 0.24
CA LEU A 321 -13.70 -5.82 -0.23
C LEU A 321 -12.91 -4.81 0.62
N GLN A 322 -12.77 -5.08 1.92
CA GLN A 322 -11.94 -4.28 2.82
C GLN A 322 -10.45 -4.36 2.43
N GLU A 323 -9.95 -5.53 2.05
CA GLU A 323 -8.58 -5.71 1.55
C GLU A 323 -8.34 -4.95 0.24
N GLN A 324 -9.28 -5.06 -0.72
CA GLN A 324 -9.21 -4.30 -1.97
C GLN A 324 -9.17 -2.78 -1.71
N LEU A 325 -10.05 -2.26 -0.84
CA LEU A 325 -10.05 -0.84 -0.47
C LEU A 325 -8.73 -0.42 0.21
N ARG A 326 -8.12 -1.30 1.01
CA ARG A 326 -6.80 -1.06 1.61
C ARG A 326 -5.68 -0.99 0.57
N GLY A 327 -5.72 -1.83 -0.47
CA GLY A 327 -4.81 -1.74 -1.61
C GLY A 327 -4.92 -0.42 -2.38
N LEU A 328 -6.13 0.17 -2.45
CA LEU A 328 -6.36 1.48 -3.08
C LEU A 328 -6.00 2.67 -2.18
N TYR A 329 -5.97 2.47 -0.85
CA TYR A 329 -5.81 3.51 0.16
C TYR A 329 -4.58 4.43 -0.03
N PRO A 330 -3.37 3.94 -0.37
CA PRO A 330 -2.22 4.82 -0.61
C PRO A 330 -2.47 5.86 -1.73
N ARG A 331 -3.22 5.50 -2.78
CA ARG A 331 -3.57 6.42 -3.87
C ARG A 331 -4.67 7.41 -3.47
N LEU A 332 -5.61 6.98 -2.62
CA LEU A 332 -6.62 7.86 -2.00
C LEU A 332 -5.97 8.90 -1.09
N LYS A 333 -4.94 8.51 -0.32
CA LYS A 333 -4.14 9.40 0.54
C LYS A 333 -3.43 10.48 -0.27
N VAL A 334 -2.79 10.11 -1.40
CA VAL A 334 -2.18 11.09 -2.34
C VAL A 334 -3.22 12.06 -2.90
N LEU A 335 -4.41 11.58 -3.27
CA LEU A 335 -5.50 12.44 -3.75
C LEU A 335 -6.01 13.43 -2.69
N ALA A 336 -6.12 12.99 -1.44
CA ALA A 336 -6.57 13.81 -0.33
C ALA A 336 -5.53 14.88 0.06
N PHE A 337 -4.25 14.50 0.17
CA PHE A 337 -3.17 15.43 0.53
C PHE A 337 -2.93 16.49 -0.55
N GLY A 338 -3.13 16.10 -1.82
CA GLY A 338 -3.19 17.02 -2.95
C GLY A 338 -1.84 17.57 -3.38
N ALA A 339 -1.87 18.73 -4.04
CA ALA A 339 -0.69 19.34 -4.67
C ALA A 339 0.33 19.95 -3.69
N LYS A 340 -0.09 20.25 -2.45
CA LYS A 340 0.66 21.08 -1.49
C LYS A 340 0.57 20.55 -0.05
N PRO A 341 0.98 19.28 0.21
CA PRO A 341 0.93 18.68 1.55
C PRO A 341 1.58 19.55 2.63
N GLU A 342 2.63 20.29 2.28
CA GLU A 342 3.35 21.23 3.15
C GLU A 342 2.52 22.40 3.71
N THR A 343 1.29 22.60 3.21
CA THR A 343 0.34 23.62 3.67
C THR A 343 -1.08 23.09 3.97
N THR A 344 -1.33 21.78 3.89
CA THR A 344 -2.68 21.21 4.05
C THR A 344 -2.80 20.16 5.14
N LEU A 345 -1.72 19.45 5.48
CA LEU A 345 -1.76 18.28 6.37
C LEU A 345 -2.17 18.62 7.80
N HIS A 346 -1.93 19.85 8.27
CA HIS A 346 -2.40 20.31 9.57
C HIS A 346 -3.93 20.25 9.73
N THR A 347 -4.70 20.25 8.63
CA THR A 347 -6.16 20.09 8.64
C THR A 347 -6.61 18.63 8.84
N TYR A 348 -5.78 17.66 8.47
CA TYR A 348 -6.05 16.22 8.63
C TYR A 348 -5.62 15.71 10.02
N LEU A 349 -4.53 16.26 10.56
CA LEU A 349 -3.93 15.84 11.84
C LEU A 349 -4.93 15.70 13.02
N PRO A 350 -5.88 16.63 13.26
CA PRO A 350 -6.85 16.48 14.36
C PRO A 350 -7.69 15.20 14.25
N SER A 351 -8.06 14.81 13.03
CA SER A 351 -8.91 13.65 12.76
C SER A 351 -8.15 12.32 12.74
N PHE A 352 -6.83 12.35 12.52
CA PHE A 352 -5.94 11.23 12.81
C PHE A 352 -5.77 11.04 14.34
N LEU A 353 -5.46 12.12 15.07
CA LEU A 353 -5.30 12.11 16.53
C LEU A 353 -6.56 11.61 17.26
N SER A 354 -7.76 12.00 16.82
CA SER A 354 -9.02 11.55 17.41
C SER A 354 -9.30 10.05 17.20
N ARG A 355 -8.70 9.43 16.18
CA ARG A 355 -8.89 8.01 15.81
C ARG A 355 -7.90 7.05 16.47
N ALA A 356 -6.77 7.55 16.96
CA ALA A 356 -5.71 6.78 17.62
C ALA A 356 -6.10 6.28 19.03
N THR A 357 -7.24 5.60 19.15
CA THR A 357 -7.77 5.06 20.42
C THR A 357 -7.04 3.77 20.83
N PRO A 358 -7.00 3.39 22.12
CA PRO A 358 -6.33 2.16 22.56
C PRO A 358 -6.84 0.89 21.85
N ASN A 359 -8.14 0.87 21.51
CA ASN A 359 -8.85 -0.26 20.94
C ASN A 359 -8.76 -0.38 19.41
N CYS A 360 -8.06 0.51 18.70
CA CYS A 360 -7.95 0.39 17.24
C CYS A 360 -7.01 -0.79 16.84
N PRO A 361 -7.25 -1.48 15.71
CA PRO A 361 -6.40 -2.59 15.25
C PRO A 361 -4.97 -2.15 14.98
N ASP A 362 -4.03 -3.09 14.97
CA ASP A 362 -2.62 -2.75 14.79
C ASP A 362 -2.30 -2.22 13.37
N ASP A 363 -3.03 -2.65 12.34
CA ASP A 363 -2.96 -2.04 11.01
C ASP A 363 -3.43 -0.58 10.98
N MET A 364 -4.56 -0.29 11.65
CA MET A 364 -5.07 1.06 11.83
C MET A 364 -4.06 1.92 12.61
N LYS A 365 -3.47 1.39 13.70
CA LYS A 365 -2.42 2.07 14.45
C LYS A 365 -1.24 2.42 13.56
N ARG A 366 -0.72 1.47 12.79
CA ARG A 366 0.40 1.68 11.86
C ARG A 366 0.12 2.80 10.85
N GLU A 367 -1.05 2.78 10.21
CA GLU A 367 -1.41 3.80 9.22
C GLU A 367 -1.64 5.17 9.86
N LEU A 368 -2.39 5.25 10.96
CA LEU A 368 -2.58 6.48 11.72
C LEU A 368 -1.23 7.11 12.13
N LEU A 369 -0.31 6.29 12.63
CA LEU A 369 1.01 6.75 13.08
C LEU A 369 1.87 7.23 11.92
N SER A 370 1.93 6.46 10.83
CA SER A 370 2.62 6.84 9.59
C SER A 370 2.13 8.20 9.08
N SER A 371 0.80 8.35 8.94
CA SER A 371 0.18 9.59 8.46
C SER A 371 0.35 10.77 9.42
N MET A 372 0.34 10.57 10.75
CA MET A 372 0.63 11.65 11.72
C MET A 372 2.09 12.11 11.66
N VAL A 373 3.05 11.18 11.50
CA VAL A 373 4.47 11.51 11.34
C VAL A 373 4.70 12.30 10.06
N GLU A 374 4.04 11.93 8.97
CA GLU A 374 4.07 12.67 7.70
C GLU A 374 3.51 14.09 7.87
N CYS A 375 2.34 14.24 8.51
CA CYS A 375 1.75 15.55 8.81
C CYS A 375 2.72 16.48 9.55
N VAL A 376 3.40 15.97 10.59
CA VAL A 376 4.33 16.73 11.43
C VAL A 376 5.69 16.99 10.75
N SER A 377 6.10 16.13 9.82
CA SER A 377 7.39 16.24 9.14
C SER A 377 7.33 17.14 7.91
N VAL A 378 6.19 17.16 7.20
CA VAL A 378 6.02 17.87 5.93
C VAL A 378 5.38 19.26 6.11
N ASP A 379 4.33 19.38 6.93
CA ASP A 379 3.62 20.64 7.18
C ASP A 379 4.11 21.29 8.50
N GLN A 380 4.59 22.53 8.41
CA GLN A 380 5.13 23.25 9.56
C GLN A 380 4.05 23.67 10.58
N GLN A 381 2.80 23.86 10.12
CA GLN A 381 1.67 24.27 10.95
C GLN A 381 1.10 23.09 11.77
N SER A 382 1.27 21.85 11.30
CA SER A 382 0.87 20.63 12.01
C SER A 382 1.37 20.58 13.45
N LEU A 383 2.58 21.08 13.71
CA LEU A 383 3.14 21.15 15.06
C LEU A 383 2.40 22.13 15.98
N GLY A 384 1.94 23.27 15.45
CA GLY A 384 1.11 24.21 16.19
C GLY A 384 -0.24 23.60 16.57
N VAL A 385 -0.89 22.94 15.60
CA VAL A 385 -2.14 22.20 15.81
C VAL A 385 -1.96 21.06 16.81
N TRP A 386 -0.87 20.29 16.71
CA TRP A 386 -0.58 19.22 17.67
C TRP A 386 -0.41 19.76 19.09
N ARG A 387 0.35 20.85 19.27
CA ARG A 387 0.53 21.50 20.58
C ARG A 387 -0.79 21.94 21.21
N GLN A 388 -1.71 22.52 20.42
CA GLN A 388 -3.04 22.91 20.89
C GLN A 388 -3.90 21.70 21.30
N LEU A 389 -3.76 20.57 20.61
CA LEU A 389 -4.52 19.34 20.85
C LEU A 389 -3.87 18.40 21.87
N TYR A 390 -2.61 18.64 22.24
CA TYR A 390 -1.78 17.74 23.04
C TYR A 390 -2.39 17.39 24.40
N THR A 391 -2.89 18.40 25.14
CA THR A 391 -3.54 18.21 26.44
C THR A 391 -4.81 17.36 26.35
N LYS A 392 -5.57 17.52 25.26
CA LYS A 392 -6.82 16.80 24.97
C LYS A 392 -6.58 15.37 24.45
N HIS A 393 -5.45 15.15 23.77
CA HIS A 393 -5.08 13.89 23.12
C HIS A 393 -3.76 13.32 23.67
N LEU A 394 -3.54 13.43 24.98
CA LEU A 394 -2.29 13.06 25.64
C LEU A 394 -2.01 11.55 25.60
N PRO A 395 -2.99 10.64 25.85
CA PRO A 395 -2.82 9.20 25.65
C PRO A 395 -2.53 8.82 24.18
N GLN A 396 -3.09 9.55 23.22
CA GLN A 396 -2.92 9.27 21.79
C GLN A 396 -1.55 9.76 21.29
N SER A 397 -1.10 10.93 21.74
CA SER A 397 0.19 11.52 21.40
C SER A 397 1.38 10.65 21.84
N ARG A 398 1.21 9.86 22.91
CA ARG A 398 2.18 8.83 23.36
C ARG A 398 2.62 7.90 22.23
N TYR A 399 1.67 7.38 21.44
CA TYR A 399 1.98 6.42 20.38
C TYR A 399 2.81 7.07 19.27
N THR A 400 2.48 8.31 18.91
CA THR A 400 3.24 9.11 17.93
C THR A 400 4.68 9.34 18.39
N HIS A 401 4.90 9.69 19.67
CA HIS A 401 6.25 9.80 20.24
C HIS A 401 7.01 8.47 20.23
N SER A 402 6.36 7.35 20.58
CA SER A 402 7.00 6.03 20.62
C SER A 402 7.52 5.56 19.25
N LEU A 403 6.76 5.76 18.16
CA LEU A 403 7.18 5.29 16.82
C LEU A 403 8.02 6.31 16.02
N THR A 404 7.97 7.61 16.33
CA THR A 404 9.00 8.54 15.79
C THR A 404 10.42 8.14 16.19
N HIS A 405 10.58 7.44 17.33
CA HIS A 405 11.87 6.93 17.78
C HIS A 405 12.44 5.82 16.88
N THR A 406 11.61 4.97 16.29
CA THR A 406 12.05 3.75 15.58
C THR A 406 12.23 3.92 14.07
N HIS A 407 11.44 4.77 13.41
CA HIS A 407 11.35 4.78 11.94
C HIS A 407 11.99 5.97 11.21
N THR A 408 12.65 6.93 11.89
CA THR A 408 13.13 8.15 11.22
C THR A 408 14.56 8.57 11.60
N HIS A 409 15.52 8.20 10.74
CA HIS A 409 16.88 8.77 10.77
C HIS A 409 16.90 10.29 10.50
N ASN A 410 15.91 10.80 9.77
CA ASN A 410 15.81 12.21 9.35
C ASN A 410 15.14 13.13 10.39
N PHE A 411 14.66 12.61 11.53
CA PHE A 411 14.03 13.44 12.58
C PHE A 411 15.04 14.24 13.43
N THR A 412 16.33 14.16 13.11
CA THR A 412 17.41 14.94 13.75
C THR A 412 17.18 16.44 13.68
N GLN A 413 16.55 16.96 12.62
CA GLN A 413 16.22 18.40 12.49
C GLN A 413 14.98 18.82 13.31
N ASN A 414 14.17 17.86 13.79
CA ASN A 414 12.98 18.09 14.62
C ASN A 414 13.25 17.97 16.14
N THR A 415 14.48 17.71 16.57
CA THR A 415 14.86 17.65 18.00
C THR A 415 14.54 18.95 18.77
N CYS A 416 14.64 20.12 18.12
CA CYS A 416 14.22 21.40 18.72
C CYS A 416 12.69 21.51 18.88
N ARG A 417 11.89 20.80 18.07
CA ARG A 417 10.41 20.84 18.10
C ARG A 417 9.80 19.98 19.21
N ILE A 418 10.57 19.04 19.79
CA ILE A 418 10.16 18.30 21.01
C ILE A 418 10.27 19.18 22.26
N GLN A 419 11.22 20.12 22.30
CA GLN A 419 11.44 21.01 23.46
C GLN A 419 10.19 21.85 23.80
N SER A 420 9.37 22.23 22.82
CA SER A 420 8.14 23.00 23.07
C SER A 420 7.04 22.21 23.80
N PHE A 421 7.09 20.87 23.77
CA PHE A 421 6.19 20.02 24.57
C PHE A 421 6.75 19.79 25.97
N LYS A 422 8.06 19.95 26.20
CA LYS A 422 8.66 19.80 27.53
C LYS A 422 8.09 20.83 28.51
N VAL A 423 7.94 22.09 28.12
CA VAL A 423 7.36 23.14 28.99
C VAL A 423 5.94 22.76 29.41
N THR A 424 5.09 22.41 28.46
CA THR A 424 3.72 21.93 28.72
C THR A 424 3.69 20.64 29.55
N ASN A 425 4.68 19.75 29.40
CA ASN A 425 4.81 18.55 30.24
C ASN A 425 5.29 18.84 31.67
N GLU A 426 6.10 19.88 31.91
CA GLU A 426 6.43 20.31 33.27
C GLU A 426 5.24 21.03 33.92
N GLU A 427 4.50 21.86 33.16
CA GLU A 427 3.28 22.55 33.65
C GLU A 427 2.14 21.59 34.01
N LEU A 428 1.95 20.49 33.26
CA LEU A 428 0.91 19.50 33.51
C LEU A 428 1.26 18.48 34.62
N LYS A 429 2.48 18.53 35.16
CA LYS A 429 3.03 17.56 36.12
C LYS A 429 2.31 17.54 37.46
N ASP A 430 1.71 18.67 37.82
CA ASP A 430 0.89 18.84 39.02
C ASP A 430 -0.58 18.43 38.80
N SER A 431 -0.96 18.02 37.57
CA SER A 431 -2.28 17.49 37.24
C SER A 431 -2.32 15.96 37.29
N ALA A 432 -3.49 15.38 37.59
CA ALA A 432 -3.65 13.98 38.01
C ALA A 432 -3.31 12.87 36.99
N ASN A 433 -2.80 13.20 35.79
CA ASN A 433 -2.43 12.23 34.73
C ASN A 433 -0.92 11.90 34.71
N SER A 434 -0.33 11.67 35.89
CA SER A 434 1.13 11.59 36.08
C SER A 434 1.85 10.50 35.27
N VAL A 435 1.24 9.32 35.10
CA VAL A 435 1.88 8.15 34.46
C VAL A 435 2.22 8.42 32.99
N HIS A 436 1.23 8.82 32.18
CA HIS A 436 1.44 9.08 30.74
C HIS A 436 2.38 10.26 30.49
N LEU A 437 2.39 11.22 31.41
CA LEU A 437 3.25 12.39 31.36
C LEU A 437 4.72 12.03 31.65
N GLN A 438 4.97 11.18 32.65
CA GLN A 438 6.30 10.67 32.97
C GLN A 438 6.89 9.87 31.80
N GLU A 439 6.10 9.00 31.17
CA GLU A 439 6.51 8.19 30.00
C GLU A 439 6.83 9.06 28.77
N CYS A 440 6.10 10.16 28.56
CA CYS A 440 6.44 11.10 27.50
C CYS A 440 7.73 11.88 27.82
N ASN A 441 7.96 12.22 29.09
CA ASN A 441 9.14 12.99 29.51
C ASN A 441 10.43 12.15 29.43
N THR A 442 10.40 10.85 29.78
CA THR A 442 11.56 9.96 29.64
C THR A 442 11.98 9.79 28.18
N LEU A 443 11.03 9.63 27.25
CA LEU A 443 11.29 9.58 25.80
C LEU A 443 11.92 10.89 25.29
N CYS A 444 11.49 12.05 25.79
CA CYS A 444 12.12 13.34 25.45
C CYS A 444 13.56 13.44 25.98
N HIS A 445 13.80 12.99 27.21
CA HIS A 445 15.10 13.07 27.86
C HIS A 445 16.16 12.17 27.21
N MET A 446 15.80 10.97 26.72
CA MET A 446 16.76 10.02 26.16
C MET A 446 17.52 10.52 24.92
N LYS A 447 16.98 11.50 24.17
CA LYS A 447 17.68 12.06 22.99
C LYS A 447 18.59 13.25 23.33
N MET A 448 18.35 13.95 24.44
CA MET A 448 19.12 15.15 24.82
C MET A 448 20.54 14.83 25.33
N SER A 449 20.83 13.60 25.74
CA SER A 449 22.18 13.15 26.15
C SER A 449 23.16 12.95 24.98
N SER A 450 22.69 12.97 23.73
CA SER A 450 23.51 12.63 22.55
C SER A 450 24.30 13.81 21.94
N GLY A 451 24.12 15.03 22.45
CA GLY A 451 24.67 16.29 21.89
C GLY A 451 25.71 16.99 22.77
N GLY A 452 26.73 16.29 23.26
CA GLY A 452 27.80 16.90 24.06
C GLY A 452 28.80 17.72 23.23
N PHE A 453 29.16 18.92 23.70
CA PHE A 453 30.24 19.73 23.12
C PHE A 453 31.57 18.93 23.15
N PRO A 454 32.39 18.92 22.08
CA PRO A 454 33.44 17.92 21.88
C PRO A 454 34.74 18.24 22.64
N TRP A 455 34.65 18.41 23.96
CA TRP A 455 35.77 18.71 24.87
C TRP A 455 36.98 17.79 24.68
N ALA A 456 36.76 16.49 24.48
CA ALA A 456 37.84 15.54 24.22
C ALA A 456 38.64 15.84 22.93
N LYS A 457 37.98 16.29 21.85
CA LYS A 457 38.67 16.67 20.61
C LYS A 457 39.48 17.95 20.78
N LEU A 458 38.95 18.91 21.54
CA LEU A 458 39.60 20.19 21.83
C LEU A 458 40.82 19.98 22.74
N LEU A 459 40.70 19.12 23.76
CA LEU A 459 41.82 18.69 24.62
C LEU A 459 42.92 17.98 23.82
N MET A 460 42.56 17.06 22.92
CA MET A 460 43.53 16.38 22.06
C MET A 460 44.24 17.34 21.11
N ALA A 461 43.54 18.31 20.53
CA ALA A 461 44.14 19.35 19.68
C ALA A 461 45.14 20.22 20.48
N LEU A 462 44.80 20.60 21.72
CA LEU A 462 45.69 21.34 22.62
C LEU A 462 46.97 20.55 22.94
N LEU A 463 46.84 19.25 23.24
CA LEU A 463 47.98 18.36 23.51
C LEU A 463 48.90 18.21 22.30
N VAL A 464 48.33 18.04 21.09
CA VAL A 464 49.12 17.99 19.84
C VAL A 464 49.85 19.31 19.59
N PHE A 465 49.18 20.46 19.74
CA PHE A 465 49.84 21.77 19.61
C PHE A 465 51.00 21.94 20.60
N THR A 466 50.80 21.53 21.86
CA THR A 466 51.83 21.60 22.91
C THR A 466 53.02 20.70 22.57
N ALA A 467 52.79 19.46 22.14
CA ALA A 467 53.84 18.54 21.73
C ALA A 467 54.61 19.04 20.50
N CYS A 468 53.91 19.61 19.50
CA CYS A 468 54.54 20.23 18.33
C CYS A 468 55.42 21.43 18.70
N PHE A 469 54.96 22.29 19.62
CA PHE A 469 55.73 23.44 20.09
C PHE A 469 57.03 23.01 20.80
N ILE A 470 56.93 22.07 21.75
CA ILE A 470 58.09 21.49 22.45
C ILE A 470 59.07 20.84 21.46
N THR A 471 58.56 20.07 20.50
CA THR A 471 59.41 19.40 19.49
C THR A 471 60.13 20.41 18.58
N HIS A 472 59.49 21.53 18.25
CA HIS A 472 60.09 22.61 17.48
C HIS A 472 61.16 23.38 18.27
N ASP A 473 60.91 23.68 19.54
CA ASP A 473 61.85 24.36 20.43
C ASP A 473 63.13 23.53 20.69
N ILE A 474 62.98 22.21 20.88
CA ILE A 474 64.13 21.30 20.99
C ILE A 474 64.92 21.22 19.67
N ARG A 475 64.23 21.18 18.53
CA ARG A 475 64.87 21.08 17.21
C ARG A 475 65.60 22.36 16.80
N SER A 476 65.11 23.53 17.20
CA SER A 476 65.74 24.83 16.90
C SER A 476 66.97 25.10 17.77
N HIS A 477 66.98 24.63 19.02
CA HIS A 477 68.13 24.75 19.94
C HIS A 477 69.11 23.57 19.88
N GLY A 478 68.80 22.51 19.10
CA GLY A 478 69.66 21.35 18.86
C GLY A 478 69.82 20.38 20.04
N SER A 479 69.33 20.75 21.22
CA SER A 479 69.54 20.06 22.49
C SER A 479 68.36 20.31 23.43
N PHE A 480 67.97 19.30 24.21
CA PHE A 480 66.89 19.47 25.20
C PHE A 480 67.31 20.43 26.32
N THR A 481 68.53 20.34 26.82
CA THR A 481 69.01 21.14 27.97
C THR A 481 69.11 22.64 27.66
N ASP A 482 69.27 22.99 26.38
CA ASP A 482 69.47 24.36 25.93
C ASP A 482 68.16 25.06 25.49
N SER A 483 67.10 24.27 25.30
CA SER A 483 65.76 24.74 24.92
C SER A 483 65.12 25.67 25.95
N ILE A 484 64.23 26.56 25.48
CA ILE A 484 63.48 27.48 26.36
C ILE A 484 62.51 26.68 27.25
N THR A 485 61.92 25.62 26.70
CA THR A 485 61.05 24.67 27.40
C THR A 485 61.75 24.05 28.62
N ALA A 486 62.98 23.54 28.48
CA ALA A 486 63.70 22.92 29.59
C ALA A 486 64.07 23.92 30.69
N LYS A 487 64.46 25.15 30.32
CA LYS A 487 64.73 26.24 31.27
C LYS A 487 63.48 26.57 32.10
N TYR A 488 62.33 26.69 31.46
CA TYR A 488 61.03 26.90 32.13
C TYR A 488 60.59 25.69 32.98
N LEU A 489 60.82 24.46 32.52
CA LEU A 489 60.52 23.24 33.29
C LEU A 489 61.37 23.13 34.56
N HIS A 490 62.63 23.57 34.49
CA HIS A 490 63.55 23.56 35.61
C HIS A 490 63.29 24.71 36.60
N SER A 491 62.89 25.90 36.11
CA SER A 491 62.55 27.05 36.98
C SER A 491 61.19 26.91 37.66
N SER A 492 60.27 26.13 37.11
CA SER A 492 58.92 25.88 37.66
C SER A 492 58.84 24.69 38.62
N GLY A 493 59.94 23.94 38.82
CA GLY A 493 59.96 22.74 39.68
C GLY A 493 59.14 21.54 39.16
N VAL A 494 58.51 21.67 37.99
CA VAL A 494 57.64 20.66 37.37
C VAL A 494 58.41 19.38 37.06
N THR A 495 59.72 19.45 36.77
CA THR A 495 60.59 18.30 36.57
C THR A 495 60.61 17.34 37.75
N GLY A 496 60.76 17.85 38.98
CA GLY A 496 60.78 17.02 40.19
C GLY A 496 59.43 16.34 40.47
N VAL A 497 58.33 17.08 40.29
CA VAL A 497 56.97 16.53 40.45
C VAL A 497 56.66 15.50 39.36
N SER A 498 57.06 15.76 38.12
CA SER A 498 56.92 14.83 36.99
C SER A 498 57.70 13.53 37.23
N GLN A 499 58.93 13.62 37.74
CA GLN A 499 59.75 12.45 38.05
C GLN A 499 59.14 11.62 39.19
N GLN A 500 58.64 12.25 40.26
CA GLN A 500 57.91 11.55 41.33
C GLN A 500 56.61 10.91 40.83
N ALA A 501 55.85 11.59 39.97
CA ALA A 501 54.65 11.04 39.36
C ALA A 501 54.97 9.83 38.47
N TRP A 502 56.04 9.91 37.67
CA TRP A 502 56.52 8.82 36.82
C TRP A 502 56.95 7.60 37.64
N SER A 503 57.69 7.79 38.75
CA SER A 503 58.02 6.70 39.68
C SER A 503 56.78 6.03 40.27
N LYS A 504 55.74 6.79 40.63
CA LYS A 504 54.46 6.23 41.11
C LYS A 504 53.71 5.48 40.00
N VAL A 505 53.68 6.01 38.78
CA VAL A 505 53.06 5.34 37.62
C VAL A 505 53.77 4.02 37.32
N ILE A 506 55.10 3.98 37.34
CA ILE A 506 55.87 2.72 37.20
C ILE A 506 55.47 1.74 38.30
N LEU A 507 55.51 2.15 39.58
CA LEU A 507 55.16 1.30 40.72
C LEU A 507 53.75 0.68 40.60
N TYR A 508 52.74 1.50 40.33
CA TYR A 508 51.36 1.02 40.19
C TYR A 508 51.15 0.20 38.90
N SER A 509 51.86 0.50 37.81
CA SER A 509 51.82 -0.32 36.60
C SER A 509 52.40 -1.72 36.84
N GLN A 510 53.51 -1.83 37.59
CA GLN A 510 54.12 -3.11 37.97
C GLN A 510 53.21 -3.92 38.89
N GLN A 511 52.57 -3.27 39.88
CA GLN A 511 51.55 -3.91 40.71
C GLN A 511 50.34 -4.38 39.89
N GLY A 512 49.88 -3.56 38.94
CA GLY A 512 48.80 -3.90 38.01
C GLY A 512 49.14 -5.11 37.14
N PHE A 513 50.33 -5.14 36.53
CA PHE A 513 50.80 -6.28 35.73
C PHE A 513 50.96 -7.55 36.56
N SER A 514 51.54 -7.47 37.76
CA SER A 514 51.69 -8.61 38.67
C SER A 514 50.34 -9.17 39.13
N TRP A 515 49.36 -8.30 39.41
CA TRP A 515 47.98 -8.72 39.68
C TRP A 515 47.35 -9.41 38.46
N LEU A 516 47.57 -8.87 37.26
CA LEU A 516 47.03 -9.41 36.00
C LEU A 516 47.62 -10.79 35.68
N GLU A 517 48.93 -10.96 35.86
CA GLU A 517 49.66 -12.22 35.70
C GLU A 517 49.17 -13.29 36.71
N THR A 518 48.84 -12.88 37.93
CA THR A 518 48.32 -13.78 38.98
C THR A 518 46.85 -14.18 38.74
N ASN A 519 45.99 -13.25 38.28
CA ASN A 519 44.55 -13.44 38.26
C ASN A 519 43.98 -13.83 36.88
N ALA A 520 44.59 -13.40 35.76
CA ALA A 520 44.11 -13.74 34.43
C ALA A 520 44.05 -15.25 34.14
N PRO A 521 45.00 -16.10 34.59
CA PRO A 521 44.91 -17.55 34.38
C PRO A 521 43.69 -18.17 35.07
N TYR A 522 43.32 -17.68 36.26
CA TYR A 522 42.16 -18.13 37.02
C TYR A 522 40.85 -17.77 36.32
N TYR A 523 40.66 -16.48 35.97
CA TYR A 523 39.44 -16.06 35.27
C TYR A 523 39.31 -16.66 33.86
N TYR A 524 40.43 -16.87 33.15
CA TYR A 524 40.42 -17.51 31.83
C TYR A 524 40.04 -19.00 31.92
N SER A 525 40.60 -19.73 32.89
CA SER A 525 40.27 -21.15 33.08
C SER A 525 38.83 -21.38 33.53
N GLU A 526 38.30 -20.54 34.42
CA GLU A 526 36.88 -20.62 34.82
C GLU A 526 35.93 -20.23 33.68
N GLY A 527 36.27 -19.19 32.90
CA GLY A 527 35.55 -18.82 31.69
C GLY A 527 35.52 -19.95 30.64
N ALA A 528 36.66 -20.60 30.40
CA ALA A 528 36.76 -21.76 29.52
C ALA A 528 35.97 -22.97 30.04
N ARG A 529 35.95 -23.20 31.37
CA ARG A 529 35.17 -24.28 32.01
C ARG A 529 33.66 -24.10 31.80
N VAL A 530 33.16 -22.87 31.87
CA VAL A 530 31.72 -22.55 31.72
C VAL A 530 31.30 -22.48 30.25
N LEU A 531 32.09 -21.85 29.38
CA LEU A 531 31.73 -21.62 27.98
C LEU A 531 32.09 -22.78 27.05
N GLY A 532 33.12 -23.56 27.38
CA GLY A 532 33.61 -24.68 26.58
C GLY A 532 32.51 -25.68 26.18
N PRO A 533 31.74 -26.25 27.13
CA PRO A 533 30.68 -27.20 26.81
C PRO A 533 29.60 -26.63 25.88
N ALA A 534 29.20 -25.37 26.10
CA ALA A 534 28.21 -24.70 25.26
C ALA A 534 28.72 -24.49 23.83
N MET A 535 30.01 -24.14 23.69
CA MET A 535 30.66 -23.92 22.40
C MET A 535 30.88 -25.24 21.64
N GLU A 536 31.25 -26.32 22.33
CA GLU A 536 31.35 -27.68 21.77
C GLU A 536 29.99 -28.17 21.25
N HIS A 537 28.92 -28.01 22.04
CA HIS A 537 27.56 -28.36 21.64
C HIS A 537 27.07 -27.53 20.43
N ALA A 538 27.36 -26.23 20.40
CA ALA A 538 27.04 -25.37 19.25
C ALA A 538 27.80 -25.79 17.99
N TRP A 539 29.07 -26.18 18.12
CA TRP A 539 29.91 -26.65 17.02
C TRP A 539 29.40 -27.96 16.40
N VAL A 540 29.00 -28.93 17.24
CA VAL A 540 28.40 -30.19 16.77
C VAL A 540 27.07 -29.93 16.04
N ARG A 541 26.15 -29.15 16.64
CA ARG A 541 24.88 -28.76 16.00
C ARG A 541 25.07 -28.06 14.65
N THR A 542 26.10 -27.21 14.54
CA THR A 542 26.42 -26.50 13.30
C THR A 542 26.87 -27.48 12.20
N LYS A 543 27.72 -28.47 12.54
CA LYS A 543 28.12 -29.53 11.59
C LYS A 543 26.94 -30.37 11.11
N GLU A 544 26.07 -30.78 12.03
CA GLU A 544 24.85 -31.53 11.70
C GLU A 544 23.94 -30.76 10.73
N ALA A 545 23.72 -29.46 10.99
CA ALA A 545 22.93 -28.59 10.12
C ALA A 545 23.55 -28.43 8.72
N VAL A 546 24.87 -28.26 8.62
CA VAL A 546 25.58 -28.16 7.32
C VAL A 546 25.43 -29.46 6.51
N VAL A 547 25.57 -30.63 7.15
CA VAL A 547 25.37 -31.91 6.47
C VAL A 547 23.92 -32.06 5.99
N TYR A 548 22.94 -31.76 6.84
CA TYR A 548 21.52 -31.83 6.49
C TYR A 548 21.14 -30.91 5.32
N ILE A 549 21.62 -29.66 5.34
CA ILE A 549 21.42 -28.71 4.24
C ILE A 549 22.05 -29.26 2.95
N SER A 550 23.29 -29.77 3.00
CA SER A 550 23.96 -30.33 1.82
C SER A 550 23.19 -31.51 1.19
N GLN A 551 22.56 -32.35 2.02
CA GLN A 551 21.73 -33.47 1.56
C GLN A 551 20.44 -32.98 0.90
N LEU A 552 19.77 -31.98 1.49
CA LEU A 552 18.60 -31.32 0.89
C LEU A 552 18.94 -30.68 -0.46
N THR A 553 20.04 -29.93 -0.56
CA THR A 553 20.47 -29.32 -1.81
C THR A 553 20.81 -30.38 -2.88
N ALA A 554 21.45 -31.48 -2.50
CA ALA A 554 21.73 -32.60 -3.41
C ALA A 554 20.45 -33.30 -3.90
N GLN A 555 19.47 -33.52 -3.01
CA GLN A 555 18.16 -34.08 -3.39
C GLN A 555 17.39 -33.14 -4.32
N LEU A 556 17.40 -31.83 -4.06
CA LEU A 556 16.78 -30.82 -4.91
C LEU A 556 17.44 -30.78 -6.30
N LEU A 557 18.77 -30.76 -6.38
CA LEU A 557 19.52 -30.82 -7.64
C LEU A 557 19.22 -32.11 -8.44
N ALA A 558 19.13 -33.26 -7.76
CA ALA A 558 18.76 -34.52 -8.40
C ALA A 558 17.30 -34.54 -8.88
N TRP A 559 16.37 -33.90 -8.16
CA TRP A 559 14.98 -33.74 -8.59
C TRP A 559 14.89 -32.80 -9.80
N ILE A 560 15.57 -31.66 -9.78
CA ILE A 560 15.65 -30.73 -10.92
C ILE A 560 16.21 -31.47 -12.14
N GLY A 561 17.38 -32.11 -12.01
CA GLY A 561 18.04 -32.83 -13.11
C GLY A 561 17.20 -33.96 -13.74
N ARG A 562 16.25 -34.55 -12.99
CA ARG A 562 15.29 -35.53 -13.52
C ARG A 562 14.08 -34.89 -14.20
N ASN A 563 13.55 -33.80 -13.65
CA ASN A 563 12.32 -33.18 -14.17
C ASN A 563 12.59 -32.18 -15.31
N THR A 564 13.76 -31.53 -15.35
CA THR A 564 14.15 -30.64 -16.45
C THR A 564 14.03 -31.29 -17.84
N PRO A 565 14.59 -32.49 -18.14
CA PRO A 565 14.43 -33.11 -19.46
C PRO A 565 12.96 -33.47 -19.77
N LEU A 566 12.20 -33.97 -18.79
CA LEU A 566 10.77 -34.26 -18.98
C LEU A 566 9.95 -33.00 -19.29
N LEU A 567 10.29 -31.87 -18.66
CA LEU A 567 9.64 -30.58 -18.90
C LEU A 567 10.04 -30.02 -20.27
N ILE A 568 11.30 -30.23 -20.71
CA ILE A 568 11.78 -29.88 -22.05
C ILE A 568 11.09 -30.74 -23.14
N GLU A 569 10.89 -32.03 -22.90
CA GLU A 569 10.14 -32.91 -23.81
C GLU A 569 8.66 -32.54 -23.85
N TRP A 570 8.02 -32.31 -22.71
CA TRP A 570 6.63 -31.86 -22.66
C TRP A 570 6.41 -30.52 -23.39
N VAL A 571 7.33 -29.55 -23.24
CA VAL A 571 7.33 -28.28 -23.99
C VAL A 571 7.45 -28.52 -25.49
N ARG A 572 8.33 -29.44 -25.91
CA ARG A 572 8.61 -29.77 -27.31
C ARG A 572 7.42 -30.45 -27.99
N ASP A 573 6.73 -31.34 -27.27
CA ASP A 573 5.59 -32.09 -27.78
C ASP A 573 4.29 -31.27 -27.73
N ALA A 574 4.10 -30.40 -26.72
CA ALA A 574 2.95 -29.51 -26.63
C ALA A 574 2.99 -28.38 -27.69
N HIS A 575 4.19 -27.93 -28.07
CA HIS A 575 4.39 -26.79 -28.98
C HIS A 575 5.45 -27.10 -30.05
N GLY A 576 5.04 -27.87 -31.06
CA GLY A 576 5.89 -28.21 -32.20
C GLY A 576 6.36 -26.97 -32.97
N GLY A 577 7.69 -26.83 -33.09
CA GLY A 577 8.35 -25.80 -33.91
C GLY A 577 9.17 -24.78 -33.12
N ASP A 578 10.26 -24.34 -33.74
CA ASP A 578 11.37 -23.55 -33.17
C ASP A 578 11.00 -22.16 -32.59
N THR A 579 9.73 -21.77 -32.73
CA THR A 579 9.16 -20.55 -32.13
C THR A 579 8.86 -20.67 -30.63
N SER A 580 8.77 -21.89 -30.06
CA SER A 580 8.37 -22.09 -28.65
C SER A 580 9.37 -21.55 -27.62
N TRP A 581 10.68 -21.65 -27.89
CA TRP A 581 11.72 -21.21 -26.94
C TRP A 581 11.70 -19.71 -26.65
N LYS A 582 11.36 -18.86 -27.63
CA LYS A 582 11.23 -17.41 -27.40
C LYS A 582 10.03 -17.08 -26.51
N THR A 583 8.89 -17.75 -26.73
CA THR A 583 7.70 -17.58 -25.91
C THR A 583 7.96 -18.04 -24.47
N LEU A 584 8.70 -19.14 -24.29
CA LEU A 584 9.02 -19.67 -22.97
C LEU A 584 10.09 -18.85 -22.24
N TYR A 585 11.05 -18.27 -22.96
CA TYR A 585 12.00 -17.30 -22.40
C TYR A 585 11.28 -16.03 -21.94
N MET A 586 10.37 -15.46 -22.75
CA MET A 586 9.57 -14.30 -22.33
C MET A 586 8.60 -14.63 -21.19
N TRP A 587 8.06 -15.86 -21.13
CA TRP A 587 7.23 -16.29 -20.01
C TRP A 587 8.04 -16.45 -18.71
N MET A 588 9.28 -16.95 -18.78
CA MET A 588 10.19 -16.96 -17.63
C MET A 588 10.61 -15.55 -17.21
N GLU A 589 10.85 -14.64 -18.17
CA GLU A 589 11.20 -13.24 -17.91
C GLU A 589 10.03 -12.48 -17.27
N GLU A 590 8.79 -12.65 -17.75
CA GLU A 590 7.57 -12.13 -17.11
C GLU A 590 7.32 -12.73 -15.72
N SER A 591 7.75 -13.97 -15.49
CA SER A 591 7.54 -14.71 -14.22
C SER A 591 8.65 -14.46 -13.18
N VAL A 592 9.75 -13.79 -13.57
CA VAL A 592 10.82 -13.29 -12.66
C VAL A 592 10.65 -11.78 -12.37
N VAL A 593 9.79 -11.09 -13.15
CA VAL A 593 9.44 -9.67 -12.97
C VAL A 593 8.11 -9.47 -12.21
N ARG A 594 7.42 -10.55 -11.83
CA ARG A 594 6.27 -10.56 -10.90
C ARG A 594 6.63 -11.22 -9.58
#